data_AF-A0A3P7MSQ0-F1
#
_entry.id   AF-A0A3P7MSQ0-F1
#
_cell.length_a   1.000
_cell.length_b   1.000
_cell.length_c   1.000
_cell.angle_alpha   90.00
_cell.angle_beta   90.00
_cell.angle_gamma   90.00
#
_symmetry.space_group_name_H-M   'P 1'
#
loop_
_entity.id
_entity.type
_entity.pdbx_description
1 polymer ?
#
loop_
_entity_poly.entity_id
_entity_poly.type
_entity_poly.pdbx_seq_one_letter_code
_entity_poly.pdbx_strand_id
1 'polypeptide(L)'
;MLYPSHRHPIVSDIVCFNSPLTGIARWESSNGRIEWLDVERGIAKLAHPGPTHVTVKGAEQKLTNSLSIAPAQSLSFAKDLPNVVSNAEGSSYLFPVIIGSNETSSSHEAAAGCTEEQLSALSTIRAPFDCTTAFTCNKMGPAVNILSAKAVFVPKIGSYACVVERQEAGQVHMDIAGANQVDLNIIAKWTGDTQIKNAVASTVFHMAMRVLESEIQLSDMDKKSAVLSIQVPSYQHRSVNANGCPGDIVTVAETRHPSGANNGANKFFLIKASGLCCCKWQ
;
A
#
# COMPACT_ATOMS: atom_id res chain seq x y z
N MET A 1 -12.12 17.30 29.49
CA MET A 1 -12.56 15.96 29.04
C MET A 1 -11.32 15.24 28.51
N LEU A 2 -11.05 13.99 28.93
CA LEU A 2 -9.80 13.29 28.54
C LEU A 2 -9.85 12.73 27.11
N TYR A 3 -11.05 12.38 26.64
CA TYR A 3 -11.28 11.88 25.29
C TYR A 3 -11.39 13.06 24.32
N PRO A 4 -10.61 13.09 23.23
CA PRO A 4 -10.44 14.27 22.39
C PRO A 4 -11.45 14.37 21.23
N SER A 5 -12.40 13.43 21.11
CA SER A 5 -13.34 13.41 19.98
C SER A 5 -14.80 13.44 20.44
N HIS A 6 -15.66 13.93 19.55
CA HIS A 6 -17.11 13.86 19.71
C HIS A 6 -17.69 12.55 19.14
N ARG A 7 -16.88 11.75 18.43
CA ARG A 7 -17.31 10.45 17.89
C ARG A 7 -17.36 9.41 19.00
N HIS A 8 -18.28 8.48 18.91
CA HIS A 8 -18.27 7.32 19.79
C HIS A 8 -17.07 6.43 19.40
N PRO A 9 -16.21 6.05 20.36
CA PRO A 9 -15.08 5.18 20.07
C PRO A 9 -15.58 3.78 19.71
N ILE A 10 -14.97 3.17 18.70
CA ILE A 10 -15.28 1.84 18.19
C ILE A 10 -14.10 0.91 18.52
N VAL A 11 -14.38 -0.38 18.67
CA VAL A 11 -13.33 -1.41 18.70
C VAL A 11 -12.34 -1.18 17.55
N SER A 12 -11.04 -1.34 17.85
CA SER A 12 -9.87 -1.04 17.01
C SER A 12 -9.46 0.41 16.86
N ASP A 13 -10.25 1.39 17.33
CA ASP A 13 -9.80 2.77 17.31
C ASP A 13 -8.51 2.94 18.12
N ILE A 14 -7.70 3.87 17.65
CA ILE A 14 -6.55 4.40 18.38
C ILE A 14 -6.97 5.74 18.96
N VAL A 15 -6.72 5.95 20.25
CA VAL A 15 -7.11 7.16 20.96
C VAL A 15 -5.88 7.75 21.61
N CYS A 16 -5.59 9.02 21.33
CA CYS A 16 -4.59 9.79 22.04
C CYS A 16 -5.29 10.68 23.08
N PHE A 17 -5.29 10.24 24.34
CA PHE A 17 -5.93 10.99 25.40
C PHE A 17 -5.13 12.25 25.76
N ASN A 18 -5.85 13.33 26.09
CA ASN A 18 -5.24 14.59 26.51
C ASN A 18 -5.38 14.80 28.02
N SER A 19 -4.25 15.04 28.69
CA SER A 19 -4.22 15.36 30.12
C SER A 19 -4.31 16.87 30.32
N PRO A 20 -5.30 17.38 31.08
CA PRO A 20 -5.31 18.76 31.54
C PRO A 20 -4.48 18.95 32.83
N LEU A 21 -3.94 17.88 33.41
CA LEU A 21 -3.16 17.93 34.64
C LEU A 21 -1.76 18.47 34.38
N THR A 22 -1.23 19.25 35.31
CA THR A 22 0.15 19.71 35.29
C THR A 22 1.10 18.59 35.74
N GLY A 23 2.34 18.64 35.26
CA GLY A 23 3.39 17.66 35.58
C GLY A 23 3.38 16.42 34.66
N ILE A 24 4.18 15.42 35.03
CA ILE A 24 4.33 14.19 34.24
C ILE A 24 3.07 13.34 34.39
N ALA A 25 2.33 13.18 33.29
CA ALA A 25 1.13 12.37 33.24
C ALA A 25 1.47 10.87 33.25
N ARG A 26 0.71 10.09 34.03
CA ARG A 26 0.70 8.63 34.00
C ARG A 26 -0.69 8.10 33.76
N TRP A 27 -0.83 7.30 32.71
CA TRP A 27 -2.10 6.77 32.24
C TRP A 27 -2.33 5.34 32.70
N GLU A 28 -3.56 5.06 33.13
CA GLU A 28 -4.01 3.74 33.58
C GLU A 28 -5.39 3.41 33.00
N SER A 29 -5.59 2.15 32.64
CA SER A 29 -6.89 1.61 32.24
C SER A 29 -7.47 0.72 33.34
N SER A 30 -8.79 0.75 33.49
CA SER A 30 -9.51 0.02 34.55
C SER A 30 -9.76 -1.45 34.24
N ASN A 31 -9.68 -1.86 32.97
CA ASN A 31 -10.03 -3.21 32.52
C ASN A 31 -9.31 -3.60 31.21
N GLY A 32 -9.45 -4.86 30.81
CA GLY A 32 -8.86 -5.42 29.58
C GLY A 32 -9.59 -5.04 28.27
N ARG A 33 -10.40 -3.98 28.25
CA ARG A 33 -11.05 -3.51 27.01
C ARG A 33 -10.14 -2.63 26.15
N ILE A 34 -9.04 -2.16 26.73
CA ILE A 34 -7.95 -1.49 26.03
C ILE A 34 -6.85 -2.55 25.84
N GLU A 35 -6.47 -2.80 24.58
CA GLU A 35 -5.44 -3.80 24.23
C GLU A 35 -4.09 -3.41 24.83
N TRP A 36 -3.74 -2.14 24.66
CA TRP A 36 -2.54 -1.53 25.21
C TRP A 36 -2.75 -0.03 25.41
N LEU A 37 -2.06 0.53 26.38
CA LEU A 37 -2.06 1.95 26.74
C LEU A 37 -0.62 2.38 27.03
N ASP A 38 -0.12 3.36 26.27
CA ASP A 38 1.14 4.03 26.59
C ASP A 38 0.96 4.86 27.86
N VAL A 39 1.65 4.44 28.92
CA VAL A 39 1.54 5.02 30.25
C VAL A 39 2.01 6.48 30.28
N GLU A 40 2.95 6.87 29.42
CA GLU A 40 3.50 8.23 29.41
C GLU A 40 2.75 9.14 28.44
N ARG A 41 2.39 8.61 27.27
CA ARG A 41 1.80 9.39 26.17
C ARG A 41 0.28 9.39 26.13
N GLY A 42 -0.36 8.44 26.81
CA GLY A 42 -1.82 8.31 26.79
C GLY A 42 -2.37 7.83 25.46
N ILE A 43 -1.60 7.08 24.69
CA ILE A 43 -2.05 6.48 23.42
C ILE A 43 -2.57 5.08 23.70
N ALA A 44 -3.79 4.79 23.27
CA ALA A 44 -4.43 3.49 23.52
C ALA A 44 -5.03 2.89 22.25
N LYS A 45 -5.01 1.57 22.15
CA LYS A 45 -5.80 0.83 21.15
C LYS A 45 -6.96 0.10 21.83
N LEU A 46 -8.16 0.26 21.29
CA LEU A 46 -9.38 -0.31 21.84
C LEU A 46 -9.61 -1.74 21.33
N ALA A 47 -9.95 -2.68 22.22
CA ALA A 47 -10.05 -4.11 21.91
C ALA A 47 -11.48 -4.67 22.01
N HIS A 48 -12.21 -4.33 23.06
CA HIS A 48 -13.47 -4.99 23.39
C HIS A 48 -14.61 -3.98 23.63
N PRO A 49 -15.84 -4.25 23.16
CA PRO A 49 -16.97 -3.33 23.28
C PRO A 49 -17.48 -3.23 24.72
N GLY A 50 -18.01 -2.07 25.12
CA GLY A 50 -18.61 -1.83 26.43
C GLY A 50 -17.92 -0.72 27.22
N PRO A 51 -18.39 -0.46 28.46
CA PRO A 51 -17.87 0.62 29.28
C PRO A 51 -16.45 0.31 29.78
N THR A 52 -15.61 1.34 29.77
CA THR A 52 -14.29 1.35 30.40
C THR A 52 -13.99 2.72 31.00
N HIS A 53 -13.04 2.73 31.92
CA HIS A 53 -12.52 3.95 32.54
C HIS A 53 -11.04 4.10 32.27
N VAL A 54 -10.65 5.31 31.89
CA VAL A 54 -9.26 5.72 31.73
C VAL A 54 -8.95 6.77 32.78
N THR A 55 -7.84 6.55 33.47
CA THR A 55 -7.37 7.42 34.54
C THR A 55 -6.06 8.07 34.10
N VAL A 56 -5.91 9.36 34.36
CA VAL A 56 -4.62 10.04 34.34
C VAL A 56 -4.27 10.52 35.75
N LYS A 57 -3.03 10.28 36.15
CA LYS A 57 -2.42 10.79 37.38
C LYS A 57 -1.33 11.78 36.99
N GLY A 58 -1.31 12.95 37.61
CA GLY A 58 -0.29 13.98 37.40
C GLY A 58 -0.05 14.74 38.69
N ALA A 59 1.20 14.82 39.13
CA ALA A 59 1.56 15.28 40.46
C ALA A 59 0.76 14.54 41.55
N GLU A 60 -0.15 15.24 42.26
CA GLU A 60 -1.03 14.70 43.30
C GLU A 60 -2.51 14.65 42.87
N GLN A 61 -2.80 14.93 41.61
CA GLN A 61 -4.16 14.94 41.07
C GLN A 61 -4.43 13.67 40.27
N LYS A 62 -5.68 13.20 40.34
CA LYS A 62 -6.20 12.05 39.59
C LYS A 62 -7.48 12.46 38.89
N LEU A 63 -7.54 12.25 37.58
CA LEU A 63 -8.78 12.39 36.80
C LEU A 63 -9.14 11.03 36.20
N THR A 64 -10.41 10.67 36.29
CA THR A 64 -10.95 9.45 35.68
C THR A 64 -12.07 9.84 34.73
N ASN A 65 -12.01 9.34 33.51
CA ASN A 65 -13.05 9.52 32.50
C ASN A 65 -13.63 8.16 32.10
N SER A 66 -14.95 8.12 31.93
CA SER A 66 -15.68 6.94 31.48
C SER A 66 -15.92 7.06 29.98
N LEU A 67 -15.69 5.98 29.23
CA LEU A 67 -15.98 5.89 27.81
C LEU A 67 -16.68 4.56 27.52
N SER A 68 -17.58 4.55 26.54
CA SER A 68 -18.26 3.34 26.08
C SER A 68 -17.78 3.01 24.67
N ILE A 69 -17.16 1.84 24.51
CA ILE A 69 -16.61 1.38 23.24
C ILE A 69 -17.72 0.66 22.46
N ALA A 70 -18.07 1.16 21.28
CA ALA A 70 -19.01 0.51 20.38
C ALA A 70 -18.38 -0.72 19.70
N PRO A 71 -19.12 -1.79 19.44
CA PRO A 71 -18.62 -2.93 18.67
C PRO A 71 -18.33 -2.54 17.22
N ALA A 72 -17.28 -3.11 16.64
CA ALA A 72 -17.10 -3.11 15.20
C ALA A 72 -18.16 -4.01 14.55
N GLN A 73 -18.86 -3.52 13.53
CA GLN A 73 -19.98 -4.21 12.89
C GLN A 73 -19.86 -4.25 11.37
N SER A 74 -19.08 -3.34 10.78
CA SER A 74 -18.87 -3.30 9.34
C SER A 74 -17.40 -3.02 9.00
N LEU A 75 -17.00 -3.56 7.85
CA LEU A 75 -15.73 -3.29 7.20
C LEU A 75 -16.04 -2.86 5.77
N SER A 76 -15.47 -1.75 5.33
CA SER A 76 -15.62 -1.26 3.96
C SER A 76 -14.34 -0.59 3.48
N PHE A 77 -14.17 -0.46 2.17
CA PHE A 77 -13.10 0.36 1.61
C PHE A 77 -13.58 1.80 1.46
N ALA A 78 -12.65 2.76 1.53
CA ALA A 78 -12.93 4.15 1.19
C ALA A 78 -13.37 4.29 -0.28
N LYS A 79 -13.97 5.44 -0.63
CA LYS A 79 -14.46 5.68 -2.00
C LYS A 79 -13.34 5.96 -2.99
N ASP A 80 -12.29 6.66 -2.55
CA ASP A 80 -11.14 6.99 -3.37
C ASP A 80 -10.12 5.86 -3.30
N LEU A 81 -10.12 5.01 -4.33
CA LEU A 81 -9.30 3.80 -4.41
C LEU A 81 -8.45 3.82 -5.67
N PRO A 82 -7.29 3.15 -5.67
CA PRO A 82 -6.52 2.92 -6.88
C PRO A 82 -7.37 2.21 -7.95
N ASN A 83 -7.54 2.85 -9.10
CA ASN A 83 -8.28 2.29 -10.24
C ASN A 83 -7.48 1.21 -11.00
N VAL A 84 -6.17 1.16 -10.77
CA VAL A 84 -5.24 0.21 -11.38
C VAL A 84 -4.21 -0.25 -10.35
N VAL A 85 -3.88 -1.54 -10.39
CA VAL A 85 -2.77 -2.17 -9.66
C VAL A 85 -1.84 -2.84 -10.66
N SER A 86 -0.53 -2.79 -10.42
CA SER A 86 0.47 -3.50 -11.21
C SER A 86 1.50 -4.16 -10.31
N ASN A 87 2.20 -5.16 -10.82
CA ASN A 87 3.34 -5.79 -10.15
C ASN A 87 4.68 -5.13 -10.57
N ALA A 88 4.65 -3.86 -10.96
CA ALA A 88 5.85 -3.10 -11.30
C ALA A 88 6.73 -2.93 -10.06
N GLU A 89 8.05 -2.92 -10.28
CA GLU A 89 9.02 -2.77 -9.21
C GLU A 89 8.85 -1.41 -8.48
N GLY A 90 8.96 -1.43 -7.15
CA GLY A 90 8.76 -0.25 -6.31
C GLY A 90 7.32 0.27 -6.23
N SER A 91 6.35 -0.37 -6.90
CA SER A 91 4.95 0.05 -6.85
C SER A 91 4.26 -0.46 -5.59
N SER A 92 3.55 0.45 -4.91
CA SER A 92 2.77 0.18 -3.70
C SER A 92 1.44 0.90 -3.80
N TYR A 93 0.34 0.15 -3.62
CA TYR A 93 -1.02 0.65 -3.78
C TYR A 93 -1.77 0.57 -2.46
N LEU A 94 -2.35 1.68 -2.04
CA LEU A 94 -3.00 1.83 -0.74
C LEU A 94 -4.51 1.85 -0.91
N PHE A 95 -5.20 0.92 -0.23
CA PHE A 95 -6.65 0.80 -0.19
C PHE A 95 -7.11 1.08 1.25
N PRO A 96 -7.55 2.31 1.57
CA PRO A 96 -7.97 2.65 2.93
C PRO A 96 -9.20 1.85 3.35
N VAL A 97 -9.19 1.37 4.58
CA VAL A 97 -10.25 0.53 5.16
C VAL A 97 -10.94 1.30 6.28
N ILE A 98 -12.26 1.32 6.23
CA ILE A 98 -13.14 1.94 7.20
C ILE A 98 -13.75 0.85 8.06
N ILE A 99 -13.68 1.04 9.37
CA ILE A 99 -14.29 0.16 10.37
C ILE A 99 -15.47 0.93 10.96
N GLY A 100 -16.67 0.38 10.81
CA GLY A 100 -17.90 1.05 11.19
C GLY A 100 -18.64 0.37 12.34
N SER A 101 -19.49 1.15 12.99
CA SER A 101 -20.53 0.70 13.92
C SER A 101 -21.90 1.20 13.42
N ASN A 102 -23.01 0.58 13.84
CA ASN A 102 -24.36 0.97 13.43
C ASN A 102 -24.77 2.36 13.94
N GLU A 103 -24.09 2.90 14.95
CA GLU A 103 -24.54 4.09 15.69
C GLU A 103 -23.93 5.41 15.20
N THR A 104 -23.02 5.40 14.20
CA THR A 104 -22.36 6.63 13.75
C THR A 104 -22.05 6.69 12.24
N SER A 105 -22.00 7.94 11.74
CA SER A 105 -21.33 8.33 10.51
C SER A 105 -19.91 7.73 10.47
N SER A 106 -19.66 6.82 9.54
CA SER A 106 -18.37 6.17 9.36
C SER A 106 -17.26 7.22 9.15
N SER A 107 -16.46 7.52 10.17
CA SER A 107 -15.26 8.34 9.98
C SER A 107 -14.18 7.49 9.33
N HIS A 108 -13.48 8.07 8.35
CA HIS A 108 -12.35 7.40 7.71
C HIS A 108 -11.14 7.26 8.65
N GLU A 109 -11.10 8.02 9.75
CA GLU A 109 -10.00 8.04 10.71
C GLU A 109 -10.23 7.02 11.82
N ALA A 110 -9.26 6.10 11.98
CA ALA A 110 -9.22 5.16 13.09
C ALA A 110 -8.52 5.76 14.32
N ALA A 111 -7.67 6.77 14.12
CA ALA A 111 -7.01 7.51 15.19
C ALA A 111 -7.81 8.77 15.58
N ALA A 112 -7.96 9.04 16.87
CA ALA A 112 -8.65 10.21 17.39
C ALA A 112 -7.74 11.04 18.31
N GLY A 113 -7.59 12.33 17.98
CA GLY A 113 -6.90 13.34 18.79
C GLY A 113 -5.40 13.18 18.94
N CYS A 114 -4.76 12.44 18.03
CA CYS A 114 -3.32 12.26 17.99
C CYS A 114 -2.62 13.40 17.24
N THR A 115 -1.44 13.81 17.71
CA THR A 115 -0.56 14.71 16.93
C THR A 115 0.16 13.94 15.82
N GLU A 116 0.75 14.65 14.85
CA GLU A 116 1.53 14.01 13.77
C GLU A 116 2.71 13.20 14.32
N GLU A 117 3.39 13.70 15.36
CA GLU A 117 4.50 12.99 16.00
C GLU A 117 4.02 11.71 16.67
N GLN A 118 2.89 11.77 17.36
CA GLN A 118 2.28 10.60 17.99
C GLN A 118 1.90 9.55 16.94
N LEU A 119 1.24 9.96 15.85
CA LEU A 119 0.86 9.08 14.75
C LEU A 119 2.08 8.39 14.12
N SER A 120 3.18 9.13 13.92
CA SER A 120 4.40 8.59 13.31
C SER A 120 5.01 7.42 14.10
N ALA A 121 4.84 7.43 15.44
CA ALA A 121 5.30 6.37 16.33
C ALA A 121 4.44 5.08 16.27
N LEU A 122 3.30 5.11 15.58
CA LEU A 122 2.32 4.01 15.53
C LEU A 122 2.45 3.10 14.30
N SER A 123 3.53 3.23 13.53
CA SER A 123 3.75 2.46 12.29
C SER A 123 3.79 0.94 12.47
N THR A 124 3.96 0.44 13.71
CA THR A 124 4.04 -0.99 14.05
C THR A 124 2.73 -1.59 14.56
N ILE A 125 1.65 -0.80 14.65
CA ILE A 125 0.36 -1.31 15.14
C ILE A 125 -0.22 -2.33 14.17
N ARG A 126 -0.59 -3.49 14.71
CA ARG A 126 -1.32 -4.53 13.97
C ARG A 126 -2.75 -4.09 13.70
N ALA A 127 -3.16 -4.18 12.43
CA ALA A 127 -4.54 -4.01 12.01
C ALA A 127 -5.44 -5.12 12.57
N PRO A 128 -6.74 -4.84 12.81
CA PRO A 128 -7.72 -5.82 13.31
C PRO A 128 -8.34 -6.67 12.17
N PHE A 129 -7.69 -6.73 11.01
CA PHE A 129 -8.12 -7.48 9.85
C PHE A 129 -6.90 -7.93 9.04
N ASP A 130 -7.09 -8.94 8.21
CA ASP A 130 -6.14 -9.38 7.20
C ASP A 130 -6.56 -8.88 5.82
N CYS A 131 -5.57 -8.67 4.95
CA CYS A 131 -5.80 -8.32 3.55
C CYS A 131 -5.33 -9.44 2.63
N THR A 132 -6.15 -9.78 1.64
CA THR A 132 -5.78 -10.73 0.59
C THR A 132 -6.17 -10.20 -0.78
N THR A 133 -5.52 -10.73 -1.81
CA THR A 133 -5.80 -10.44 -3.21
C THR A 133 -6.26 -11.69 -3.93
N ALA A 134 -7.20 -11.53 -4.85
CA ALA A 134 -7.69 -12.61 -5.70
C ALA A 134 -8.06 -12.09 -7.08
N PHE A 135 -7.60 -12.73 -8.14
CA PHE A 135 -8.10 -12.45 -9.48
C PHE A 135 -9.51 -13.02 -9.63
N THR A 136 -10.36 -12.32 -10.38
CA THR A 136 -11.69 -12.84 -10.74
C THR A 136 -11.62 -14.02 -11.70
N CYS A 137 -10.50 -14.16 -12.44
CA CYS A 137 -10.25 -15.22 -13.40
C CYS A 137 -8.98 -16.01 -13.06
N ASN A 138 -9.10 -17.34 -13.01
CA ASN A 138 -8.02 -18.23 -12.58
C ASN A 138 -6.90 -18.42 -13.62
N LYS A 139 -6.99 -17.82 -14.82
CA LYS A 139 -6.02 -18.04 -15.91
C LYS A 139 -4.60 -17.57 -15.59
N MET A 140 -4.44 -16.58 -14.70
CA MET A 140 -3.13 -16.13 -14.23
C MET A 140 -2.62 -16.87 -12.98
N GLY A 141 -3.38 -17.86 -12.50
CA GLY A 141 -3.09 -18.51 -11.23
C GLY A 141 -3.43 -17.62 -10.02
N PRO A 142 -2.97 -18.01 -8.81
CA PRO A 142 -3.25 -17.27 -7.58
C PRO A 142 -2.60 -15.87 -7.57
N ALA A 143 -3.36 -14.83 -7.24
CA ALA A 143 -2.84 -13.46 -7.13
C ALA A 143 -1.71 -13.33 -6.10
N VAL A 144 -1.75 -14.13 -5.03
CA VAL A 144 -0.72 -14.18 -3.97
C VAL A 144 0.67 -14.56 -4.48
N ASN A 145 0.76 -15.16 -5.66
CA ASN A 145 2.03 -15.50 -6.27
C ASN A 145 2.70 -14.31 -6.97
N ILE A 146 1.94 -13.23 -7.21
CA ILE A 146 2.36 -12.06 -7.99
C ILE A 146 2.34 -10.80 -7.12
N LEU A 147 1.37 -10.73 -6.22
CA LEU A 147 1.09 -9.60 -5.36
C LEU A 147 1.08 -10.06 -3.91
N SER A 148 1.69 -9.26 -3.05
CA SER A 148 1.48 -9.33 -1.61
C SER A 148 0.37 -8.35 -1.22
N ALA A 149 -0.41 -8.70 -0.20
CA ALA A 149 -1.37 -7.80 0.42
C ALA A 149 -1.14 -7.85 1.93
N LYS A 150 -0.97 -6.68 2.56
CA LYS A 150 -0.74 -6.55 4.00
C LYS A 150 -1.69 -5.53 4.60
N ALA A 151 -2.22 -5.85 5.78
CA ALA A 151 -3.01 -4.92 6.56
C ALA A 151 -2.09 -4.09 7.45
N VAL A 152 -2.16 -2.76 7.34
CA VAL A 152 -1.27 -1.84 8.07
C VAL A 152 -2.05 -0.66 8.63
N PHE A 153 -1.55 -0.09 9.72
CA PHE A 153 -1.92 1.27 10.12
C PHE A 153 -1.04 2.26 9.36
N VAL A 154 -1.64 3.30 8.79
CA VAL A 154 -0.96 4.32 7.98
C VAL A 154 -1.00 5.64 8.73
N PRO A 155 0.09 6.02 9.43
CA PRO A 155 0.16 7.25 10.22
C PRO A 155 -0.27 8.51 9.48
N LYS A 156 0.14 8.63 8.21
CA LYS A 156 -0.12 9.81 7.37
C LYS A 156 -1.61 10.13 7.20
N ILE A 157 -2.47 9.11 7.24
CA ILE A 157 -3.92 9.27 7.09
C ILE A 157 -4.68 8.88 8.37
N GLY A 158 -3.96 8.59 9.47
CA GLY A 158 -4.55 8.19 10.75
C GLY A 158 -5.51 7.00 10.67
N SER A 159 -5.29 6.09 9.71
CA SER A 159 -6.26 5.04 9.38
C SER A 159 -5.61 3.73 8.98
N TYR A 160 -6.40 2.66 8.96
CA TYR A 160 -5.97 1.35 8.48
C TYR A 160 -6.12 1.24 6.97
N ALA A 161 -5.27 0.44 6.34
CA ALA A 161 -5.34 0.19 4.91
C ALA A 161 -4.85 -1.21 4.55
N CYS A 162 -5.34 -1.72 3.42
CA CYS A 162 -4.67 -2.78 2.69
C CYS A 162 -3.61 -2.17 1.77
N VAL A 163 -2.36 -2.57 1.93
CA VAL A 163 -1.28 -2.21 1.03
C VAL A 163 -1.00 -3.40 0.12
N VAL A 164 -1.10 -3.18 -1.19
CA VAL A 164 -0.85 -4.17 -2.24
C VAL A 164 0.44 -3.81 -2.95
N GLU A 165 1.37 -4.76 -2.98
CA GLU A 165 2.72 -4.60 -3.54
C GLU A 165 3.09 -5.83 -4.37
N ARG A 166 4.17 -5.74 -5.16
CA ARG A 166 4.73 -6.90 -5.85
C ARG A 166 5.18 -7.96 -4.85
N GLN A 167 4.90 -9.23 -5.14
CA GLN A 167 5.46 -10.36 -4.41
C GLN A 167 6.87 -10.68 -4.92
N GLU A 168 7.87 -10.62 -4.05
CA GLU A 168 9.26 -10.99 -4.39
C GLU A 168 9.51 -12.50 -4.21
N ALA A 169 8.82 -13.12 -3.25
CA ALA A 169 8.97 -14.53 -2.93
C ALA A 169 8.04 -15.38 -3.80
N GLY A 170 8.61 -15.95 -4.87
CA GLY A 170 7.94 -16.88 -5.77
C GLY A 170 8.49 -16.74 -7.19
N GLN A 171 9.24 -17.74 -7.67
CA GLN A 171 9.57 -17.82 -9.09
C GLN A 171 8.34 -18.27 -9.88
N VAL A 172 7.38 -17.38 -10.07
CA VAL A 172 6.35 -17.64 -11.07
C VAL A 172 6.87 -17.17 -12.41
N HIS A 173 7.23 -18.13 -13.26
CA HIS A 173 7.49 -17.88 -14.67
C HIS A 173 6.15 -17.52 -15.33
N MET A 174 5.83 -16.23 -15.32
CA MET A 174 4.61 -15.72 -15.95
C MET A 174 4.86 -15.41 -17.41
N ASP A 175 3.96 -15.88 -18.27
CA ASP A 175 3.89 -15.44 -19.65
C ASP A 175 3.36 -14.00 -19.68
N ILE A 176 4.27 -13.03 -19.59
CA ILE A 176 3.95 -11.59 -19.65
C ILE A 176 3.33 -11.26 -21.00
N ALA A 177 3.81 -11.86 -22.10
CA ALA A 177 3.34 -11.54 -23.45
C ALA A 177 1.89 -11.99 -23.68
N GLY A 178 1.54 -13.16 -23.17
CA GLY A 178 0.18 -13.72 -23.19
C GLY A 178 -0.74 -13.18 -22.10
N ALA A 179 -0.24 -12.33 -21.19
CA ALA A 179 -1.06 -11.77 -20.11
C ALA A 179 -2.18 -10.88 -20.66
N ASN A 180 -3.38 -11.03 -20.08
CA ASN A 180 -4.53 -10.17 -20.34
C ASN A 180 -4.77 -9.25 -19.14
N GLN A 181 -5.46 -8.15 -19.37
CA GLN A 181 -6.05 -7.37 -18.29
C GLN A 181 -7.06 -8.25 -17.52
N VAL A 182 -6.98 -8.26 -16.19
CA VAL A 182 -7.92 -8.98 -15.34
C VAL A 182 -8.40 -8.11 -14.20
N ASP A 183 -9.59 -8.40 -13.72
CA ASP A 183 -10.07 -7.77 -12.50
C ASP A 183 -9.41 -8.44 -11.29
N LEU A 184 -9.06 -7.59 -10.33
CA LEU A 184 -8.43 -7.93 -9.08
C LEU A 184 -9.35 -7.50 -7.94
N ASN A 185 -9.65 -8.44 -7.06
CA ASN A 185 -10.35 -8.17 -5.82
C ASN A 185 -9.34 -8.05 -4.68
N ILE A 186 -9.41 -6.94 -3.96
CA ILE A 186 -8.75 -6.73 -2.68
C ILE A 186 -9.79 -7.01 -1.62
N ILE A 187 -9.48 -7.93 -0.71
CA ILE A 187 -10.41 -8.43 0.30
C ILE A 187 -9.82 -8.10 1.66
N ALA A 188 -10.57 -7.35 2.48
CA ALA A 188 -10.25 -7.17 3.89
C ALA A 188 -11.16 -8.07 4.72
N LYS A 189 -10.59 -8.85 5.64
CA LYS A 189 -11.28 -9.82 6.47
C LYS A 189 -10.94 -9.59 7.94
N TRP A 190 -11.96 -9.34 8.76
CA TRP A 190 -11.77 -9.13 10.19
C TRP A 190 -11.06 -10.31 10.88
N THR A 191 -10.12 -10.01 11.78
CA THR A 191 -9.42 -11.01 12.59
C THR A 191 -10.14 -11.16 13.93
N GLY A 192 -11.03 -12.15 14.05
CA GLY A 192 -11.81 -12.38 15.27
C GLY A 192 -13.17 -13.03 14.98
N ASP A 193 -14.15 -12.79 15.85
CA ASP A 193 -15.50 -13.36 15.75
C ASP A 193 -16.20 -13.03 14.42
N THR A 194 -16.87 -14.04 13.88
CA THR A 194 -17.15 -14.24 12.45
C THR A 194 -18.35 -13.47 11.89
N GLN A 195 -18.85 -12.43 12.57
CA GLN A 195 -20.08 -11.74 12.16
C GLN A 195 -19.85 -10.52 11.26
N ILE A 196 -18.64 -9.98 11.18
CA ILE A 196 -18.33 -8.84 10.31
C ILE A 196 -18.09 -9.36 8.88
N LYS A 197 -18.87 -8.87 7.92
CA LYS A 197 -18.71 -9.22 6.50
C LYS A 197 -17.39 -8.69 5.96
N ASN A 198 -16.77 -9.46 5.07
CA ASN A 198 -15.57 -9.03 4.38
C ASN A 198 -15.85 -7.78 3.53
N ALA A 199 -14.91 -6.84 3.54
CA ALA A 199 -14.91 -5.76 2.57
C ALA A 199 -14.26 -6.26 1.28
N VAL A 200 -14.82 -5.89 0.12
CA VAL A 200 -14.24 -6.21 -1.19
C VAL A 200 -14.17 -4.94 -2.02
N ALA A 201 -12.98 -4.64 -2.53
CA ALA A 201 -12.75 -3.62 -3.54
C ALA A 201 -12.29 -4.30 -4.83
N SER A 202 -12.90 -3.92 -5.95
CA SER A 202 -12.52 -4.40 -7.27
C SER A 202 -11.75 -3.32 -8.00
N THR A 203 -10.64 -3.70 -8.62
CA THR A 203 -9.77 -2.85 -9.43
C THR A 203 -9.25 -3.65 -10.62
N VAL A 204 -8.55 -2.98 -11.52
CA VAL A 204 -7.94 -3.64 -12.67
C VAL A 204 -6.48 -3.95 -12.37
N PHE A 205 -6.06 -5.20 -12.61
CA PHE A 205 -4.66 -5.57 -12.60
C PHE A 205 -4.04 -5.48 -13.99
N HIS A 206 -2.90 -4.78 -14.06
CA HIS A 206 -2.03 -4.70 -15.21
C HIS A 206 -0.71 -5.40 -14.93
N MET A 207 -0.38 -6.39 -15.74
CA MET A 207 0.94 -7.00 -15.70
C MET A 207 2.01 -5.97 -16.08
N ALA A 208 3.06 -5.85 -15.29
CA ALA A 208 4.19 -4.98 -15.58
C ALA A 208 5.00 -5.51 -16.77
N MET A 209 5.45 -4.60 -17.62
CA MET A 209 6.44 -4.92 -18.64
C MET A 209 7.80 -5.22 -17.98
N ARG A 210 8.60 -6.04 -18.64
CA ARG A 210 9.96 -6.38 -18.20
C ARG A 210 10.96 -6.07 -19.29
N VAL A 211 11.91 -5.20 -18.97
CA VAL A 211 13.10 -5.00 -19.80
C VAL A 211 14.06 -6.17 -19.52
N LEU A 212 14.55 -6.81 -20.58
CA LEU A 212 15.39 -8.00 -20.44
C LEU A 212 16.88 -7.66 -20.30
N GLU A 213 17.30 -6.52 -20.84
CA GLU A 213 18.65 -6.00 -20.70
C GLU A 213 18.77 -5.15 -19.43
N SER A 214 19.75 -5.44 -18.58
CA SER A 214 20.08 -4.60 -17.41
C SER A 214 20.93 -3.39 -17.79
N GLU A 215 21.75 -3.52 -18.85
CA GLU A 215 22.66 -2.48 -19.33
C GLU A 215 22.90 -2.66 -20.84
N ILE A 216 23.02 -1.54 -21.57
CA ILE A 216 23.35 -1.52 -22.99
C ILE A 216 24.66 -0.76 -23.17
N GLN A 217 25.66 -1.43 -23.72
CA GLN A 217 26.98 -0.85 -23.99
C GLN A 217 27.17 -0.62 -25.49
N LEU A 218 27.44 0.62 -25.87
CA LEU A 218 27.76 1.05 -27.22
C LEU A 218 29.22 1.48 -27.31
N SER A 219 29.87 1.21 -28.44
CA SER A 219 31.25 1.61 -28.72
C SER A 219 31.38 2.01 -30.18
N ASP A 220 32.08 3.11 -30.44
CA ASP A 220 32.34 3.61 -31.80
C ASP A 220 33.24 2.70 -32.64
N MET A 221 33.97 1.79 -31.99
CA MET A 221 34.81 0.81 -32.67
C MET A 221 34.04 -0.43 -33.11
N ASP A 222 33.36 -1.10 -32.17
CA ASP A 222 32.88 -2.47 -32.41
C ASP A 222 31.36 -2.63 -32.26
N LYS A 223 30.66 -1.70 -31.59
CA LYS A 223 29.23 -1.84 -31.23
C LYS A 223 28.48 -0.52 -31.37
N LYS A 224 28.27 -0.08 -32.61
CA LYS A 224 27.55 1.16 -32.93
C LYS A 224 26.04 1.10 -32.68
N SER A 225 25.49 -0.10 -32.48
CA SER A 225 24.09 -0.30 -32.16
C SER A 225 23.85 -1.51 -31.25
N ALA A 226 22.75 -1.46 -30.50
CA ALA A 226 22.30 -2.53 -29.63
C ALA A 226 20.77 -2.61 -29.66
N VAL A 227 20.24 -3.77 -29.24
CA VAL A 227 18.81 -4.03 -29.18
C VAL A 227 18.37 -3.98 -27.73
N LEU A 228 17.32 -3.21 -27.47
CA LEU A 228 16.53 -3.27 -26.24
C LEU A 228 15.34 -4.20 -26.49
N SER A 229 15.27 -5.28 -25.72
CA SER A 229 14.25 -6.31 -25.80
C SER A 229 13.33 -6.22 -24.58
N ILE A 230 12.04 -6.04 -24.82
CA ILE A 230 11.04 -5.85 -23.78
C ILE A 230 9.98 -6.94 -23.89
N GLN A 231 9.65 -7.55 -22.76
CA GLN A 231 8.44 -8.35 -22.58
C GLN A 231 7.30 -7.42 -22.16
N VAL A 232 6.27 -7.34 -22.96
CA VAL A 232 5.09 -6.51 -22.71
C VAL A 232 3.81 -7.33 -22.93
N PRO A 233 2.76 -7.14 -22.12
CA PRO A 233 1.47 -7.71 -22.43
C PRO A 233 0.95 -7.26 -23.79
N SER A 234 0.35 -8.19 -24.54
CA SER A 234 -0.13 -7.93 -25.90
C SER A 234 -1.05 -6.70 -26.02
N TYR A 235 -1.90 -6.46 -25.02
CA TYR A 235 -2.81 -5.32 -24.97
C TYR A 235 -2.11 -3.96 -24.72
N GLN A 236 -0.86 -3.97 -24.21
CA GLN A 236 -0.04 -2.77 -23.97
C GLN A 236 1.03 -2.55 -25.06
N HIS A 237 1.17 -3.47 -26.01
CA HIS A 237 2.25 -3.48 -27.00
C HIS A 237 2.40 -2.14 -27.78
N ARG A 238 1.28 -1.50 -28.10
CA ARG A 238 1.24 -0.22 -28.83
C ARG A 238 1.49 1.02 -27.97
N SER A 239 1.35 0.88 -26.66
CA SER A 239 1.49 1.99 -25.70
C SER A 239 2.91 2.12 -25.15
N VAL A 240 3.76 1.12 -25.36
CA VAL A 240 5.15 1.14 -24.93
C VAL A 240 6.00 1.90 -25.95
N ASN A 241 6.63 2.96 -25.46
CA ASN A 241 7.62 3.76 -26.18
C ASN A 241 8.94 3.77 -25.41
N ALA A 242 10.05 3.83 -26.13
CA ALA A 242 11.38 4.03 -25.56
C ALA A 242 12.02 5.24 -26.23
N ASN A 243 12.46 6.21 -25.43
CA ASN A 243 13.06 7.46 -25.90
C ASN A 243 14.39 7.67 -25.19
N GLY A 244 15.36 8.27 -25.88
CA GLY A 244 16.55 8.82 -25.23
C GLY A 244 16.21 10.09 -24.45
N CYS A 245 17.03 10.43 -23.46
CA CYS A 245 16.92 11.70 -22.77
C CYS A 245 17.31 12.85 -23.70
N PRO A 246 16.77 14.07 -23.48
CA PRO A 246 17.22 15.24 -24.22
C PRO A 246 18.73 15.47 -24.07
N GLY A 247 19.44 15.56 -25.18
CA GLY A 247 20.90 15.73 -25.20
C GLY A 247 21.70 14.43 -25.29
N ASP A 248 21.04 13.27 -25.26
CA ASP A 248 21.73 11.99 -25.41
C ASP A 248 22.32 11.82 -26.82
N ILE A 249 23.51 11.23 -26.88
CA ILE A 249 24.17 10.80 -28.11
C ILE A 249 23.59 9.48 -28.64
N VAL A 250 22.36 9.12 -28.30
CA VAL A 250 21.72 7.91 -28.80
C VAL A 250 20.39 8.22 -29.48
N THR A 251 20.13 7.50 -30.57
CA THR A 251 18.82 7.44 -31.21
C THR A 251 18.17 6.11 -30.87
N VAL A 252 16.88 6.16 -30.54
CA VAL A 252 16.06 4.98 -30.24
C VAL A 252 14.96 4.91 -31.28
N ALA A 253 14.83 3.76 -31.96
CA ALA A 253 13.79 3.53 -32.94
C ALA A 253 13.16 2.16 -32.74
N GLU A 254 11.84 2.07 -32.78
CA GLU A 254 11.14 0.78 -32.76
C GLU A 254 11.55 -0.04 -33.99
N THR A 255 11.80 -1.34 -33.80
CA THR A 255 12.22 -2.25 -34.87
C THR A 255 11.48 -3.58 -34.80
N ARG A 256 11.35 -4.24 -35.95
CA ARG A 256 10.76 -5.57 -36.04
C ARG A 256 11.86 -6.61 -35.91
N HIS A 257 11.86 -7.30 -34.76
CA HIS A 257 12.68 -8.47 -34.42
C HIS A 257 14.10 -8.47 -35.04
N PRO A 258 14.99 -7.61 -34.53
CA PRO A 258 16.35 -7.48 -35.06
C PRO A 258 17.21 -8.70 -34.73
N SER A 259 18.31 -8.88 -35.49
CA SER A 259 19.31 -9.90 -35.20
C SER A 259 19.96 -9.63 -33.83
N GLY A 260 20.11 -10.68 -33.01
CA GLY A 260 20.65 -10.56 -31.65
C GLY A 260 19.63 -10.14 -30.58
N ALA A 261 18.34 -10.02 -30.94
CA ALA A 261 17.28 -9.80 -29.99
C ALA A 261 17.06 -11.00 -29.07
N ASN A 262 16.57 -10.75 -27.85
CA ASN A 262 16.19 -11.82 -26.96
C ASN A 262 14.88 -12.49 -27.42
N ASN A 263 14.92 -13.81 -27.67
CA ASN A 263 13.76 -14.58 -28.14
C ASN A 263 12.58 -14.60 -27.15
N GLY A 264 12.81 -14.28 -25.88
CA GLY A 264 11.76 -14.15 -24.88
C GLY A 264 10.97 -12.84 -24.96
N ALA A 265 11.45 -11.82 -25.69
CA ALA A 265 10.77 -10.55 -25.83
C ALA A 265 9.80 -10.53 -27.02
N ASN A 266 8.85 -9.60 -26.96
CA ASN A 266 7.86 -9.38 -28.01
C ASN A 266 7.80 -7.92 -28.48
N LYS A 267 8.59 -7.02 -27.90
CA LYS A 267 8.76 -5.62 -28.32
C LYS A 267 10.25 -5.29 -28.36
N PHE A 268 10.68 -4.59 -29.41
CA PHE A 268 12.10 -4.34 -29.65
C PHE A 268 12.36 -2.89 -30.06
N PHE A 269 13.42 -2.31 -29.53
CA PHE A 269 13.94 -1.01 -29.93
C PHE A 269 15.40 -1.13 -30.31
N LEU A 270 15.78 -0.51 -31.42
CA LEU A 270 17.15 -0.39 -31.88
C LEU A 270 17.71 0.91 -31.32
N ILE A 271 18.76 0.79 -30.52
CA ILE A 271 19.52 1.91 -29.98
C ILE A 271 20.78 2.06 -30.83
N LYS A 272 21.03 3.27 -31.35
CA LYS A 272 22.23 3.59 -32.13
C LYS A 272 22.93 4.80 -31.55
N ALA A 273 24.26 4.78 -31.53
CA ALA A 273 25.04 5.97 -31.26
C ALA A 273 24.85 7.00 -32.39
N SER A 274 24.44 8.20 -32.02
CA SER A 274 24.37 9.38 -32.87
C SER A 274 25.80 9.86 -33.13
N GLY A 275 26.35 9.58 -34.31
CA GLY A 275 27.73 9.96 -34.70
C GLY A 275 27.98 11.48 -34.85
N LEU A 276 27.28 12.33 -34.12
CA LEU A 276 27.48 13.78 -34.11
C LEU A 276 28.46 14.18 -32.99
N CYS A 277 29.69 13.72 -33.11
CA CYS A 277 30.84 14.40 -32.52
C CYS A 277 32.04 14.33 -33.47
N CYS A 278 31.84 14.74 -34.72
CA CYS A 278 32.94 15.25 -35.54
C CYS A 278 33.30 16.67 -35.08
N CYS A 279 33.75 16.82 -33.83
CA CYS A 279 34.66 17.91 -33.50
C CYS A 279 35.99 17.53 -34.14
N LYS A 280 36.21 18.05 -35.36
CA LYS A 280 37.56 18.16 -35.93
C LYS A 280 38.42 18.86 -34.88
N TRP A 281 39.32 18.13 -34.25
CA TRP A 281 40.51 18.72 -33.68
C TRP A 281 41.38 19.11 -34.87
N GLN A 282 41.41 20.41 -35.18
CA GLN A 282 42.47 21.05 -35.93
C GLN A 282 43.34 21.84 -34.95
#